data_AF-A0A537TRY6-F1
#
_entry.id   AF-A0A537TRY6-F1
#
_cell.length_a   1.000
_cell.length_b   1.000
_cell.length_c   1.000
_cell.angle_alpha   90.00
_cell.angle_beta   90.00
_cell.angle_gamma   90.00
#
_symmetry.space_group_name_H-M   'P 1'
#
loop_
_entity.id
_entity.type
_entity.pdbx_description
1 polymer ?
#
loop_
_entity_poly.entity_id
_entity_poly.type
_entity_poly.pdbx_seq_one_letter_code
_entity_poly.pdbx_strand_id
1 'polypeptide(L)'
;MAGRAGLGRRPLWARGRHGARPAAPQAHSRRAPARGGTWCRRANAADPGGFLERAGLLDDERLARARAESLAERGWGNEAIVARLGSEGLDEDVARAAAAELAPEGDRAGRLAGTETDPRRIASLLSRRGFGEDVVEAALARLDADG
;
A
#
# COMPACT_ATOMS: atom_id res chain seq x y z
N MET A 1 50.04 17.01 -40.37
CA MET A 1 49.83 15.79 -39.57
C MET A 1 48.41 15.87 -39.02
N ALA A 2 47.41 15.14 -39.54
CA ALA A 2 47.12 13.72 -39.25
C ALA A 2 47.17 13.45 -37.73
N GLY A 3 46.14 12.99 -37.02
CA GLY A 3 44.80 12.49 -37.36
C GLY A 3 44.25 11.68 -36.18
N ARG A 4 43.01 11.17 -36.34
CA ARG A 4 42.26 10.19 -35.52
C ARG A 4 41.52 10.77 -34.30
N ALA A 5 40.18 10.83 -34.24
CA ALA A 5 39.09 9.90 -34.59
C ALA A 5 39.08 8.61 -33.75
N GLY A 6 38.05 8.42 -32.91
CA GLY A 6 37.99 7.31 -31.96
C GLY A 6 36.70 7.11 -31.17
N LEU A 7 35.58 6.95 -31.87
CA LEU A 7 34.52 5.96 -31.59
C LEU A 7 33.58 6.14 -30.38
N GLY A 8 32.35 6.49 -30.74
CA GLY A 8 31.17 6.34 -29.90
C GLY A 8 30.83 4.89 -29.60
N ARG A 9 30.32 4.65 -28.39
CA ARG A 9 29.77 3.37 -27.96
C ARG A 9 28.25 3.44 -27.99
N ARG A 10 27.66 2.82 -29.02
CA ARG A 10 26.22 2.54 -29.14
C ARG A 10 25.90 1.23 -28.40
N PRO A 11 24.89 1.18 -27.51
CA PRO A 11 24.44 -0.08 -26.93
C PRO A 11 23.57 -0.91 -27.89
N LEU A 12 24.18 -1.95 -28.44
CA LEU A 12 23.81 -3.38 -28.49
C LEU A 12 22.37 -3.91 -28.76
N TRP A 13 21.34 -3.13 -29.07
CA TRP A 13 20.05 -3.72 -29.47
C TRP A 13 19.89 -4.02 -30.98
N ALA A 14 20.96 -3.86 -31.76
CA ALA A 14 20.97 -4.16 -33.19
C ALA A 14 21.53 -5.55 -33.51
N ARG A 15 20.65 -6.55 -33.63
CA ARG A 15 20.76 -7.71 -34.53
C ARG A 15 19.40 -8.43 -34.57
N GLY A 16 18.73 -8.29 -35.71
CA GLY A 16 17.36 -8.78 -35.89
C GLY A 16 17.26 -10.29 -36.10
N ARG A 17 16.01 -10.74 -36.20
CA ARG A 17 15.64 -11.82 -37.12
C ARG A 17 14.37 -11.43 -37.85
N HIS A 18 14.48 -11.48 -39.17
CA HIS A 18 13.40 -11.50 -40.12
C HIS A 18 12.52 -12.73 -39.89
N GLY A 19 11.21 -12.52 -39.95
CA GLY A 19 10.19 -13.55 -39.92
C GLY A 19 8.84 -12.90 -40.17
N ALA A 20 8.61 -12.46 -41.40
CA ALA A 20 7.32 -11.99 -41.85
C ALA A 20 6.29 -13.12 -41.64
N ARG A 21 5.38 -12.93 -40.67
CA ARG A 21 4.17 -13.74 -40.57
C ARG A 21 3.16 -13.19 -41.59
N PRO A 22 2.69 -13.98 -42.56
CA PRO A 22 1.57 -13.55 -43.39
C PRO A 22 0.31 -13.39 -42.52
N ALA A 23 -0.38 -12.27 -42.71
CA ALA A 23 -1.66 -11.98 -42.09
C ALA A 23 -2.71 -13.00 -42.58
N ALA A 24 -3.21 -13.83 -41.66
CA ALA A 24 -4.41 -14.61 -41.91
C ALA A 24 -5.64 -13.69 -41.79
N PRO A 25 -6.60 -13.74 -42.74
CA PRO A 25 -7.84 -12.99 -42.63
C PRO A 25 -8.78 -13.66 -41.63
N GLN A 26 -9.03 -13.03 -40.48
CA GLN A 26 -10.11 -13.46 -39.58
C GLN A 26 -11.44 -12.86 -40.04
N ALA A 27 -12.09 -13.54 -40.97
CA ALA A 27 -13.48 -13.31 -41.33
C ALA A 27 -14.38 -14.32 -40.62
N HIS A 28 -14.89 -13.96 -39.44
CA HIS A 28 -16.02 -14.66 -38.81
C HIS A 28 -16.92 -13.67 -38.03
N SER A 29 -17.21 -12.51 -38.62
CA SER A 29 -18.39 -11.75 -38.22
C SER A 29 -19.63 -12.44 -38.78
N ARG A 30 -20.11 -13.47 -38.08
CA ARG A 30 -21.49 -13.97 -38.25
C ARG A 30 -22.25 -13.91 -36.93
N ARG A 31 -22.93 -12.78 -36.83
CA ARG A 31 -24.10 -12.45 -36.01
C ARG A 31 -25.07 -13.65 -35.88
N ALA A 32 -25.49 -13.93 -34.66
CA ALA A 32 -26.78 -14.56 -34.35
C ALA A 32 -27.28 -14.08 -32.97
N PRO A 33 -28.60 -14.06 -32.74
CA PRO A 33 -29.27 -12.89 -32.19
C PRO A 33 -29.67 -12.98 -30.71
N ALA A 34 -29.96 -11.79 -30.18
CA ALA A 34 -30.92 -11.46 -29.13
C ALA A 34 -31.57 -12.64 -28.39
N ARG A 35 -31.01 -12.98 -27.23
CA ARG A 35 -31.79 -13.44 -26.08
C ARG A 35 -31.41 -12.56 -24.91
N GLY A 36 -32.40 -11.95 -24.28
CA GLY A 36 -32.24 -11.00 -23.20
C GLY A 36 -31.37 -11.56 -22.09
N GLY A 37 -30.15 -11.05 -22.00
CA GLY A 37 -29.29 -11.17 -20.83
C GLY A 37 -29.76 -10.18 -19.76
N THR A 38 -31.01 -10.31 -19.31
CA THR A 38 -31.55 -9.57 -18.16
C THR A 38 -31.24 -10.26 -16.83
N TRP A 39 -30.07 -10.90 -16.71
CA TRP A 39 -29.66 -11.57 -15.47
C TRP A 39 -28.96 -10.63 -14.48
N CYS A 40 -28.59 -9.40 -14.87
CA CYS A 40 -27.97 -8.45 -13.94
C CYS A 40 -28.73 -7.13 -13.75
N ARG A 41 -29.92 -6.92 -14.37
CA ARG A 41 -30.54 -5.57 -14.41
C ARG A 41 -31.74 -5.36 -13.48
N ARG A 42 -32.17 -6.34 -12.66
CA ARG A 42 -33.30 -6.11 -11.73
C ARG A 42 -33.32 -6.94 -10.43
N ALA A 43 -32.37 -7.82 -10.16
CA ALA A 43 -32.42 -8.68 -8.96
C ALA A 43 -31.71 -8.10 -7.71
N ASN A 44 -30.82 -7.11 -7.84
CA ASN A 44 -30.13 -6.48 -6.70
C ASN A 44 -30.60 -5.04 -6.48
N ALA A 45 -31.88 -4.87 -6.21
CA ALA A 45 -32.39 -3.66 -5.52
C ALA A 45 -32.41 -3.86 -3.98
N ALA A 46 -31.75 -4.91 -3.50
CA ALA A 46 -31.45 -5.11 -2.09
C ALA A 46 -30.00 -4.70 -1.88
N ASP A 47 -29.78 -3.83 -0.89
CA ASP A 47 -28.47 -3.41 -0.39
C ASP A 47 -27.47 -4.59 -0.36
N PRO A 48 -26.53 -4.67 -1.34
CA PRO A 48 -25.62 -5.79 -1.45
C PRO A 48 -24.58 -5.79 -0.33
N GLY A 49 -24.31 -4.64 0.29
CA GLY A 49 -23.40 -4.53 1.44
C GLY A 49 -24.04 -5.12 2.69
N GLY A 50 -25.26 -4.70 3.01
CA GLY A 50 -25.94 -5.14 4.24
C GLY A 50 -26.25 -6.65 4.28
N PHE A 51 -26.43 -7.33 3.15
CA PHE A 51 -26.54 -8.80 3.17
C PHE A 51 -25.23 -9.48 3.55
N LEU A 52 -24.10 -9.00 3.01
CA LEU A 52 -22.77 -9.55 3.28
C LEU A 52 -22.32 -9.26 4.72
N GLU A 53 -22.62 -8.06 5.23
CA GLU A 53 -22.39 -7.66 6.61
C GLU A 53 -23.21 -8.52 7.59
N ARG A 54 -24.52 -8.69 7.34
CA ARG A 54 -25.37 -9.58 8.17
C ARG A 54 -24.97 -11.05 8.10
N ALA A 55 -24.38 -11.48 6.97
CA ALA A 55 -23.82 -12.81 6.83
C ALA A 55 -22.44 -12.97 7.52
N GLY A 56 -21.90 -11.91 8.13
CA GLY A 56 -20.59 -11.89 8.79
C GLY A 56 -19.41 -12.02 7.81
N LEU A 57 -19.65 -11.77 6.52
CA LEU A 57 -18.65 -11.87 5.45
C LEU A 57 -17.93 -10.54 5.22
N LEU A 58 -18.52 -9.41 5.65
CA LEU A 58 -17.89 -8.10 5.72
C LEU A 58 -17.90 -7.62 7.17
N ASP A 59 -16.71 -7.30 7.69
CA ASP A 59 -16.48 -6.82 9.04
C ASP A 59 -15.27 -5.88 8.99
N ASP A 60 -15.58 -4.59 8.87
CA ASP A 60 -14.58 -3.54 8.68
C ASP A 60 -13.71 -3.36 9.93
N GLU A 61 -14.26 -3.58 11.12
CA GLU A 61 -13.50 -3.54 12.38
C GLU A 61 -12.46 -4.65 12.42
N ARG A 62 -12.85 -5.88 12.07
CA ARG A 62 -11.94 -7.03 12.00
C ARG A 62 -10.85 -6.82 10.94
N LEU A 63 -11.22 -6.26 9.78
CA LEU A 63 -10.26 -5.93 8.74
C LEU A 63 -9.29 -4.85 9.22
N ALA A 64 -9.79 -3.77 9.83
CA ALA A 64 -9.00 -2.66 10.33
C ALA A 64 -7.99 -3.12 11.38
N ARG A 65 -8.40 -3.95 12.35
CA ARG A 65 -7.51 -4.52 13.36
C ARG A 65 -6.35 -5.30 12.74
N ALA A 66 -6.65 -6.28 11.88
CA ALA A 66 -5.63 -7.11 11.25
C ALA A 66 -4.66 -6.28 10.38
N ARG A 67 -5.16 -5.24 9.71
CA ARG A 67 -4.34 -4.32 8.91
C ARG A 67 -3.49 -3.41 9.78
N ALA A 68 -4.05 -2.87 10.86
CA ALA A 68 -3.34 -2.03 11.83
C ALA A 68 -2.18 -2.82 12.48
N GLU A 69 -2.41 -4.06 12.89
CA GLU A 69 -1.38 -4.95 13.43
C GLU A 69 -0.24 -5.16 12.44
N SER A 70 -0.55 -5.54 11.19
CA SER A 70 0.46 -5.76 10.15
C SER A 70 1.29 -4.50 9.85
N LEU A 71 0.67 -3.31 9.91
CA LEU A 71 1.40 -2.04 9.76
C LEU A 71 2.26 -1.75 11.01
N ALA A 72 1.75 -1.99 12.21
CA ALA A 72 2.48 -1.78 13.45
C ALA A 72 3.72 -2.68 13.54
N GLU A 73 3.64 -3.93 13.11
CA GLU A 73 4.77 -4.87 13.02
C GLU A 73 5.86 -4.36 12.08
N ARG A 74 5.48 -3.67 11.01
CA ARG A 74 6.40 -3.01 10.07
C ARG A 74 6.94 -1.67 10.62
N GLY A 75 6.59 -1.32 11.85
CA GLY A 75 7.02 -0.12 12.54
C GLY A 75 6.28 1.15 12.14
N TRP A 76 5.07 1.09 11.56
CA TRP A 76 4.27 2.30 11.33
C TRP A 76 3.73 2.89 12.65
N GLY A 77 3.71 4.22 12.74
CA GLY A 77 3.08 4.97 13.84
C GLY A 77 1.57 5.13 13.63
N ASN A 78 0.87 5.61 14.65
CA ASN A 78 -0.59 5.63 14.67
C ASN A 78 -1.18 6.53 13.60
N GLU A 79 -0.62 7.72 13.38
CA GLU A 79 -1.14 8.65 12.37
C GLU A 79 -1.02 8.06 10.96
N ALA A 80 0.10 7.42 10.65
CA ALA A 80 0.28 6.77 9.35
C ALA A 80 -0.62 5.55 9.19
N ILE A 81 -0.89 4.80 10.27
CA ILE A 81 -1.83 3.68 10.24
C ILE A 81 -3.23 4.20 9.94
N VAL A 82 -3.71 5.20 10.65
CA VAL A 82 -5.04 5.80 10.43
C VAL A 82 -5.17 6.32 9.00
N ALA A 83 -4.17 7.07 8.52
CA ALA A 83 -4.16 7.60 7.15
C ALA A 83 -4.16 6.47 6.09
N ARG A 84 -3.43 5.37 6.35
CA ARG A 84 -3.37 4.21 5.45
C ARG A 84 -4.72 3.51 5.39
N LEU A 85 -5.34 3.23 6.53
CA LEU A 85 -6.64 2.57 6.60
C LEU A 85 -7.72 3.42 5.94
N GLY A 86 -7.73 4.74 6.19
CA GLY A 86 -8.64 5.67 5.52
C GLY A 86 -8.44 5.69 4.00
N SER A 87 -7.21 5.62 3.51
CA SER A 87 -6.93 5.51 2.07
C SER A 87 -7.39 4.20 1.43
N GLU A 88 -7.55 3.14 2.23
CA GLU A 88 -8.09 1.84 1.83
C GLU A 88 -9.64 1.82 1.89
N GLY A 89 -10.27 2.92 2.33
CA GLY A 89 -11.72 3.11 2.36
C GLY A 89 -12.39 2.76 3.69
N LEU A 90 -11.60 2.50 4.74
CA LEU A 90 -12.13 2.29 6.09
C LEU A 90 -12.55 3.62 6.71
N ASP A 91 -13.62 3.57 7.50
CA ASP A 91 -14.08 4.71 8.27
C ASP A 91 -13.01 5.20 9.26
N GLU A 92 -12.96 6.51 9.48
CA GLU A 92 -11.94 7.15 10.30
C GLU A 92 -12.03 6.73 11.77
N ASP A 93 -13.24 6.56 12.31
CA ASP A 93 -13.43 6.13 13.69
C ASP A 93 -13.05 4.66 13.87
N VAL A 94 -13.36 3.81 12.89
CA VAL A 94 -12.90 2.41 12.84
C VAL A 94 -11.37 2.34 12.77
N ALA A 95 -10.75 3.17 11.94
CA ALA A 95 -9.30 3.23 11.82
C ALA A 95 -8.62 3.69 13.11
N ARG A 96 -9.17 4.71 13.79
CA ARG A 96 -8.67 5.18 15.09
C ARG A 96 -8.85 4.14 16.18
N ALA A 97 -10.01 3.47 16.25
CA ALA A 97 -10.25 2.40 17.20
C ALA A 97 -9.25 1.25 17.02
N ALA A 98 -9.04 0.80 15.79
CA ALA A 98 -8.05 -0.22 15.48
C ALA A 98 -6.62 0.20 15.86
N ALA A 99 -6.23 1.46 15.64
CA ALA A 99 -4.93 1.97 16.05
C ALA A 99 -4.78 2.07 17.58
N ALA A 100 -5.86 2.37 18.32
CA ALA A 100 -5.87 2.48 19.76
C ALA A 100 -5.76 1.12 20.48
N GLU A 101 -6.20 0.03 19.84
CA GLU A 101 -6.06 -1.33 20.36
C GLU A 101 -4.62 -1.88 20.26
N LEU A 102 -3.76 -1.22 19.47
CA LEU A 102 -2.36 -1.65 19.30
C LEU A 102 -1.55 -1.43 20.58
N ALA A 103 -0.39 -2.10 20.63
CA ALA A 103 0.62 -1.83 21.65
C ALA A 103 0.95 -0.31 21.69
N PRO A 104 1.22 0.24 22.89
CA PRO A 104 1.47 1.67 23.06
C PRO A 104 2.48 2.19 22.05
N GLU A 105 2.15 3.34 21.47
CA GLU A 105 2.94 3.91 20.39
C GLU A 105 4.38 4.23 20.84
N GLY A 106 4.55 4.68 22.08
CA GLY A 106 5.87 4.92 22.68
C GLY A 106 6.75 3.67 22.81
N ASP A 107 6.16 2.50 23.04
CA ASP A 107 6.93 1.25 23.11
C ASP A 107 7.38 0.81 21.71
N ARG A 108 6.54 1.03 20.70
CA ARG A 108 6.88 0.78 19.30
C ARG A 108 7.97 1.74 18.81
N ALA A 109 7.86 3.02 19.15
CA ALA A 109 8.86 4.03 18.83
C ALA A 109 10.21 3.70 19.47
N GLY A 110 10.22 3.30 20.75
CA GLY A 110 11.44 2.89 21.45
C GLY A 110 12.15 1.70 20.78
N ARG A 111 11.40 0.66 20.39
CA ARG A 111 11.98 -0.49 19.67
C ARG A 111 12.61 -0.09 18.33
N LEU A 112 11.99 0.85 17.61
CA LEU A 112 12.52 1.33 16.34
C LEU A 112 13.72 2.27 16.54
N ALA A 113 13.67 3.13 17.55
CA ALA A 113 14.75 4.05 17.90
C ALA A 113 16.04 3.31 18.28
N GLY A 114 15.94 2.17 18.98
CA GLY A 114 17.09 1.33 19.35
C GLY A 114 17.88 0.72 18.17
N THR A 115 17.45 0.94 16.93
CA THR A 115 18.17 0.49 15.72
C THR A 115 19.20 1.50 15.18
N GLU A 116 19.20 2.74 15.71
CA GLU A 116 20.05 3.84 15.25
C GLU A 116 20.63 4.56 16.47
N THR A 117 21.76 5.25 16.30
CA THR A 117 22.45 5.97 17.39
C THR A 117 22.40 7.48 17.21
N ASP A 118 22.13 7.96 15.98
CA ASP A 118 21.99 9.40 15.71
C ASP A 118 20.58 9.89 16.04
N PRO A 119 20.39 10.77 17.05
CA PRO A 119 19.07 11.26 17.45
C PRO A 119 18.34 12.01 16.33
N ARG A 120 19.06 12.68 15.42
CA ARG A 120 18.43 13.36 14.27
C ARG A 120 17.86 12.38 13.27
N ARG A 121 18.53 11.25 13.07
CA ARG A 121 18.04 10.18 12.19
C ARG A 121 16.84 9.48 12.81
N ILE A 122 16.85 9.28 14.13
CA ILE A 122 15.73 8.69 14.87
C ILE A 122 14.50 9.59 14.77
N ALA A 123 14.64 10.89 15.04
CA ALA A 123 13.54 11.85 14.90
C ALA A 123 12.95 11.82 13.48
N SER A 124 13.81 11.93 12.46
CA SER A 124 13.40 11.88 11.05
C SER A 124 12.74 10.56 10.67
N LEU A 125 13.26 9.43 11.15
CA LEU A 125 12.70 8.11 10.92
C LEU A 125 11.29 7.99 11.50
N LEU A 126 11.11 8.38 12.76
CA LEU A 126 9.84 8.29 13.47
C LEU A 126 8.79 9.22 12.86
N SER A 127 9.11 10.49 12.58
CA SER A 127 8.17 11.40 11.93
C SER A 127 7.75 10.91 10.54
N ARG A 128 8.67 10.36 9.74
CA ARG A 128 8.35 9.77 8.41
C ARG A 128 7.46 8.53 8.51
N ARG A 129 7.48 7.87 9.67
CA ARG A 129 6.66 6.69 9.97
C ARG A 129 5.28 7.06 10.52
N GLY A 130 5.01 8.35 10.74
CA GLY A 130 3.78 8.88 11.31
C GLY A 130 3.62 8.59 12.79
N PHE A 131 4.71 8.62 13.55
CA PHE A 131 4.65 8.70 15.01
C PHE A 131 4.33 10.12 15.43
N GLY A 132 3.43 10.28 16.40
CA GLY A 132 3.06 11.59 16.95
C GLY A 132 4.26 12.32 17.57
N GLU A 133 4.23 13.65 17.53
CA GLU A 133 5.33 14.52 17.99
C GLU A 133 5.72 14.23 19.45
N ASP A 134 4.74 14.13 20.36
CA ASP A 134 4.96 13.79 21.77
C ASP A 134 5.72 12.46 21.96
N VAL A 135 5.44 11.47 21.09
CA VAL A 135 6.10 10.16 21.13
C VAL A 135 7.53 10.26 20.63
N VAL A 136 7.77 11.08 19.60
CA VAL A 136 9.12 11.34 19.10
C VAL A 136 9.96 12.03 20.18
N GLU A 137 9.44 13.07 20.82
CA GLU A 137 10.12 13.77 21.91
C GLU A 137 10.44 12.82 23.07
N ALA A 138 9.47 12.02 23.50
CA ALA A 138 9.66 11.04 24.57
C ALA A 138 10.71 9.97 24.21
N ALA A 139 10.79 9.55 22.94
CA ALA A 139 11.79 8.59 22.48
C ALA A 139 13.21 9.19 22.51
N LEU A 140 13.38 10.45 22.10
CA LEU A 140 14.67 11.14 22.15
C LEU A 140 15.13 11.37 23.59
N ALA A 141 14.22 11.80 24.46
CA ALA A 141 14.53 12.02 25.87
C ALA A 141 15.04 10.75 26.59
N ARG A 142 14.54 9.56 26.19
CA ARG A 142 15.04 8.28 26.71
C ARG A 142 16.46 8.00 26.27
N LEU A 143 16.79 8.27 25.00
CA LEU A 143 18.15 8.05 24.47
C LEU A 143 19.18 8.96 25.15
N ASP A 144 18.81 10.21 25.41
CA ASP A 144 19.68 11.15 26.13
C ASP A 144 19.89 10.74 27.59
N ALA A 145 18.95 9.98 28.19
CA ALA A 145 19.08 9.46 29.55
C ALA A 145 19.90 8.16 29.63
N ASP A 146 19.98 7.41 28.54
CA ASP A 146 20.69 6.12 28.45
C ASP A 146 22.13 6.25 27.91
N GLY A 147 22.53 7.43 27.42
CA GLY A 147 23.86 7.74 26.84
C GLY A 147 24.83 8.43 27.79
#